data_AF-A0A920BM17-F1
#
_entry.id   AF-A0A920BM17-F1
#
_cell.length_a   1.000
_cell.length_b   1.000
_cell.length_c   1.000
_cell.angle_alpha   90.00
_cell.angle_beta   90.00
_cell.angle_gamma   90.00
#
_symmetry.space_group_name_H-M   'P 1'
#
loop_
_entity.id
_entity.type
_entity.pdbx_description
1 polymer ?
#
loop_
_entity_poly.entity_id
_entity_poly.type
_entity_poly.pdbx_seq_one_letter_code
_entity_poly.pdbx_strand_id
1 'polypeptide(L)'
;MKTEQFGLPGCIGHRKSCAEEILSEGGCVGSDLPTADFSWAEGVDNMRCVTGSVSDVAHNALAVETAVSEFGHLDGAVLNAGMAGRIDLFDGDMEFLMK
;
A
#
# COMPACT_ATOMS: atom_id res chain seq x y z
N MET A 1 4.08 -15.71 9.33
CA MET A 1 4.77 -14.92 8.28
C MET A 1 4.11 -13.54 8.32
N LYS A 2 4.86 -12.42 8.42
CA LYS A 2 4.28 -11.07 8.62
C LYS A 2 4.59 -10.16 7.42
N THR A 3 3.56 -9.83 6.65
CA THR A 3 3.67 -9.16 5.34
C THR A 3 3.09 -7.74 5.40
N GLU A 4 3.74 -6.76 4.79
CA GLU A 4 3.19 -5.40 4.64
C GLU A 4 2.43 -5.21 3.33
N GLN A 5 1.48 -4.27 3.30
CA GLN A 5 0.73 -3.88 2.10
C GLN A 5 0.86 -2.38 1.80
N PHE A 6 1.37 -2.06 0.61
CA PHE A 6 1.48 -0.71 0.07
C PHE A 6 0.29 -0.40 -0.86
N GLY A 7 -0.43 0.70 -0.62
CA GLY A 7 -1.65 1.09 -1.32
C GLY A 7 -1.64 2.54 -1.82
N LEU A 8 -2.45 2.78 -2.86
CA LEU A 8 -2.83 4.05 -3.49
C LEU A 8 -4.33 3.94 -3.84
N PRO A 9 -5.07 5.03 -4.10
CA PRO A 9 -6.53 5.02 -4.16
C PRO A 9 -7.00 4.33 -5.43
N GLY A 10 -8.04 3.49 -5.33
CA GLY A 10 -8.75 3.07 -6.54
C GLY A 10 -9.37 1.68 -6.54
N CYS A 11 -9.01 0.79 -5.61
CA CYS A 11 -9.60 -0.56 -5.54
C CYS A 11 -9.60 -1.06 -4.08
N ILE A 12 -10.58 -0.59 -3.30
CA ILE A 12 -10.71 -0.80 -1.84
C ILE A 12 -10.95 -2.30 -1.50
N GLY A 13 -11.65 -3.04 -2.36
CA GLY A 13 -12.06 -4.43 -2.08
C GLY A 13 -10.93 -5.45 -2.03
N HIS A 14 -10.00 -5.42 -3.00
CA HIS A 14 -8.89 -6.38 -3.04
C HIS A 14 -7.85 -6.15 -1.94
N ARG A 15 -7.70 -4.88 -1.50
CA ARG A 15 -6.69 -4.54 -0.50
C ARG A 15 -7.04 -5.05 0.89
N LYS A 16 -8.26 -4.79 1.35
CA LYS A 16 -8.76 -5.27 2.64
C LYS A 16 -8.67 -6.80 2.77
N SER A 17 -9.16 -7.54 1.77
CA SER A 17 -9.11 -9.01 1.81
C SER A 17 -7.68 -9.54 1.93
N CYS A 18 -6.73 -8.95 1.20
CA CYS A 18 -5.32 -9.34 1.34
C CYS A 18 -4.76 -9.03 2.74
N ALA A 19 -5.12 -7.90 3.33
CA ALA A 19 -4.72 -7.58 4.70
C ALA A 19 -5.33 -8.53 5.74
N GLU A 20 -6.60 -8.93 5.57
CA GLU A 20 -7.29 -9.89 6.47
C GLU A 20 -6.58 -11.26 6.49
N GLU A 21 -6.17 -11.76 5.32
CA GLU A 21 -5.41 -13.02 5.23
C GLU A 21 -4.06 -12.91 5.95
N ILE A 22 -3.33 -11.81 5.77
CA ILE A 22 -2.04 -11.58 6.44
C ILE A 22 -2.23 -11.47 7.96
N LEU A 23 -3.27 -10.77 8.41
CA LEU A 23 -3.57 -10.60 9.84
C LEU A 23 -3.91 -11.92 10.54
N SER A 24 -4.38 -12.93 9.79
CA SER A 24 -4.59 -14.27 10.34
C SER A 24 -3.29 -14.98 10.74
N GLU A 25 -2.16 -14.59 10.12
CA GLU A 25 -0.83 -15.17 10.36
C GLU A 25 0.12 -14.24 11.12
N GLY A 26 -0.27 -12.98 11.34
CA GLY A 26 0.53 -12.02 12.09
C GLY A 26 0.07 -10.57 11.99
N GLY A 27 1.01 -9.65 11.75
CA GLY A 27 0.73 -8.21 11.72
C GLY A 27 1.09 -7.60 10.38
N CYS A 28 0.43 -6.49 10.05
CA CYS A 28 0.63 -5.77 8.80
C CYS A 28 0.62 -4.26 9.01
N VAL A 29 1.35 -3.57 8.14
CA VAL A 29 1.19 -2.13 7.93
C VAL A 29 0.43 -1.92 6.63
N GLY A 30 -0.68 -1.22 6.71
CA GLY A 30 -1.42 -0.71 5.58
C GLY A 30 -0.93 0.70 5.24
N SER A 31 -0.67 0.93 3.97
CA SER A 31 -0.29 2.25 3.45
C SER A 31 -1.27 2.66 2.36
N ASP A 32 -1.80 3.88 2.38
CA ASP A 32 -2.65 4.42 1.31
C ASP A 32 -2.60 5.96 1.33
N LEU A 33 -3.19 6.63 0.33
CA LEU A 33 -3.23 8.10 0.33
C LEU A 33 -3.97 8.65 1.56
N PRO A 34 -3.73 9.91 1.94
CA PRO A 34 -4.42 10.56 3.05
C PRO A 34 -5.95 10.59 2.95
N THR A 35 -6.51 10.40 1.75
CA THR A 35 -7.96 10.36 1.51
C THR A 35 -8.56 8.95 1.58
N ALA A 36 -7.75 7.93 1.88
CA ALA A 36 -8.22 6.55 2.00
C ALA A 36 -9.02 6.32 3.29
N ASP A 37 -9.95 5.36 3.23
CA ASP A 37 -10.75 4.94 4.38
C ASP A 37 -10.10 3.75 5.09
N PHE A 38 -9.66 3.99 6.33
CA PHE A 38 -9.08 3.00 7.24
C PHE A 38 -10.01 2.62 8.40
N SER A 39 -11.29 3.02 8.38
CA SER A 39 -12.23 2.74 9.48
C SER A 39 -12.36 1.25 9.82
N TRP A 40 -12.18 0.37 8.83
CA TRP A 40 -12.20 -1.09 9.02
C TRP A 40 -11.01 -1.64 9.81
N ALA A 41 -9.91 -0.89 9.89
CA ALA A 41 -8.70 -1.25 10.61
C ALA A 41 -8.72 -0.75 12.07
N GLU A 42 -9.70 0.08 12.44
CA GLU A 42 -9.84 0.57 13.82
C GLU A 42 -10.07 -0.59 14.80
N GLY A 43 -9.26 -0.64 15.86
CA GLY A 43 -9.34 -1.70 16.86
C GLY A 43 -8.72 -3.04 16.45
N VAL A 44 -8.06 -3.11 15.29
CA VAL A 44 -7.26 -4.29 14.90
C VAL A 44 -5.86 -4.17 15.50
N ASP A 45 -5.61 -4.90 16.59
CA ASP A 45 -4.37 -4.78 17.38
C ASP A 45 -3.08 -4.97 16.57
N ASN A 46 -3.11 -5.88 15.59
CA ASN A 46 -1.95 -6.24 14.77
C ASN A 46 -1.89 -5.49 13.43
N MET A 47 -2.63 -4.38 13.30
CA MET A 47 -2.60 -3.54 12.10
C MET A 47 -2.15 -2.12 12.44
N ARG A 48 -1.31 -1.55 11.58
CA ARG A 48 -0.96 -0.12 11.61
C ARG A 48 -1.23 0.51 10.27
N CYS A 49 -1.66 1.77 10.28
CA CYS A 49 -1.97 2.49 9.05
C CYS A 49 -1.05 3.71 8.94
N VAL A 50 -0.40 3.87 7.79
CA VAL A 50 0.38 5.05 7.45
C VAL A 50 -0.21 5.69 6.20
N THR A 51 -0.33 7.02 6.19
CA THR A 51 -0.96 7.73 5.08
C THR A 51 0.05 8.55 4.29
N GLY A 52 0.08 8.39 2.97
CA GLY A 52 0.98 9.10 2.08
C GLY A 52 1.07 8.46 0.71
N SER A 53 1.88 9.03 -0.18
CA SER A 53 2.04 8.54 -1.55
C SER A 53 3.18 7.55 -1.66
N VAL A 54 2.97 6.40 -2.28
CA VAL A 54 4.06 5.44 -2.59
C VAL A 54 5.08 5.98 -3.59
N SER A 55 4.76 7.07 -4.30
CA SER A 55 5.75 7.78 -5.14
C SER A 55 6.72 8.63 -4.31
N ASP A 56 6.45 8.82 -3.02
CA ASP A 56 7.33 9.50 -2.09
C ASP A 56 8.22 8.49 -1.36
N VAL A 57 9.54 8.67 -1.49
CA VAL A 57 10.54 7.82 -0.83
C VAL A 57 10.46 7.92 0.69
N ALA A 58 10.17 9.12 1.23
CA ALA A 58 10.05 9.31 2.67
C ALA A 58 8.85 8.54 3.25
N HIS A 59 7.75 8.50 2.51
CA HIS A 59 6.57 7.70 2.88
C HIS A 59 6.86 6.20 2.89
N ASN A 60 7.55 5.70 1.87
CA ASN A 60 7.94 4.28 1.83
C ASN A 60 8.90 3.92 2.98
N ALA A 61 9.83 4.82 3.33
CA ALA A 61 10.70 4.63 4.49
C ALA A 61 9.92 4.58 5.80
N LEU A 62 8.93 5.47 5.96
CA LEU A 62 8.05 5.50 7.14
C LEU A 62 7.25 4.20 7.30
N ALA A 63 6.74 3.64 6.20
CA ALA A 63 6.03 2.35 6.23
C ALA A 63 6.96 1.24 6.77
N VAL A 64 8.15 1.09 6.18
CA VAL A 64 9.14 0.08 6.61
C VAL A 64 9.57 0.29 8.07
N GLU A 65 9.83 1.53 8.49
CA GLU A 65 10.17 1.85 9.87
C GLU A 65 9.05 1.45 10.83
N THR A 66 7.80 1.67 10.44
CA THR A 66 6.62 1.28 11.22
C THR A 66 6.53 -0.24 11.36
N ALA A 67 6.76 -1.03 10.31
CA ALA A 67 6.80 -2.49 10.46
C ALA A 67 7.92 -2.95 11.41
N VAL A 68 9.11 -2.37 11.27
CA VAL A 68 10.26 -2.76 12.09
C VAL A 68 10.01 -2.39 13.56
N SER A 69 9.44 -1.22 13.84
CA SER A 69 9.18 -0.79 15.22
C SER A 69 8.05 -1.58 15.88
N GLU A 70 6.99 -1.90 15.14
CA GLU A 70 5.79 -2.54 15.69
C GLU A 70 5.89 -4.07 15.68
N PHE A 71 6.59 -4.65 14.69
CA PHE A 71 6.63 -6.09 14.46
C PHE A 71 8.04 -6.70 14.43
N GLY A 72 9.08 -5.86 14.54
CA GLY A 72 10.49 -6.25 14.72
C GLY A 72 11.27 -6.52 13.42
N HIS A 73 10.59 -6.80 12.31
CA HIS A 73 11.19 -7.08 11.00
C HIS A 73 10.12 -7.02 9.89
N LEU A 74 10.58 -7.00 8.64
CA LEU A 74 9.75 -7.05 7.44
C LEU A 74 9.99 -8.39 6.70
N ASP A 75 8.98 -9.28 6.64
CA ASP A 75 9.12 -10.56 5.92
C ASP A 75 8.75 -10.46 4.43
N GLY A 76 7.98 -9.44 4.04
CA GLY A 76 7.55 -9.26 2.66
C GLY A 76 6.67 -8.04 2.44
N ALA A 77 6.47 -7.70 1.18
CA ALA A 77 5.69 -6.54 0.76
C ALA A 77 4.71 -6.88 -0.37
N VAL A 78 3.49 -6.38 -0.26
CA VAL A 78 2.44 -6.43 -1.30
C VAL A 78 2.33 -5.05 -1.94
N LEU A 79 2.85 -4.92 -3.15
CA LEU A 79 2.83 -3.68 -3.93
C LEU A 79 1.59 -3.64 -4.82
N ASN A 80 0.44 -3.28 -4.24
CA ASN A 80 -0.85 -3.25 -4.95
C ASN A 80 -1.36 -1.82 -5.20
N ALA A 81 -0.48 -0.84 -5.01
CA ALA A 81 -0.73 0.54 -5.34
C ALA A 81 -0.74 0.73 -6.87
N GLY A 82 -1.78 1.34 -7.42
CA GLY A 82 -1.87 1.62 -8.84
C GLY A 82 -3.07 2.50 -9.18
N MET A 83 -2.91 3.30 -10.23
CA MET A 83 -3.98 4.12 -10.82
C MET A 83 -4.31 3.56 -12.20
N ALA A 84 -5.59 3.41 -12.51
CA ALA A 84 -6.00 3.08 -13.87
C ALA A 84 -5.76 4.28 -14.78
N GLY A 85 -4.76 4.18 -15.66
CA GLY A 85 -4.54 5.12 -16.75
C GLY A 85 -5.16 4.58 -18.04
N ARG A 86 -5.99 5.37 -18.72
CA ARG A 86 -6.35 5.10 -20.11
C ARG A 86 -5.30 5.77 -20.99
N ILE A 87 -4.33 5.00 -21.45
CA ILE A 87 -3.44 5.43 -22.52
C ILE A 87 -4.13 4.99 -23.81
N ASP A 88 -4.54 5.94 -24.65
CA ASP A 88 -4.79 5.61 -26.05
C ASP A 88 -3.43 5.39 -26.70
N LEU A 89 -3.07 4.11 -26.88
CA LEU A 89 -1.77 3.71 -27.39
C LEU A 89 -1.52 4.20 -28.82
N PHE A 90 -2.57 4.67 -29.52
CA PHE A 90 -2.52 5.03 -30.93
C PHE A 90 -2.81 6.50 -31.23
N ASP A 91 -3.11 7.34 -30.23
CA ASP A 91 -3.54 8.74 -30.44
C ASP A 91 -2.61 9.79 -29.79
N GLY A 92 -1.39 9.41 -29.40
CA GLY A 92 -0.41 10.30 -28.78
C GLY A 92 0.99 10.17 -29.37
N ASP A 93 1.61 11.31 -29.66
CA ASP A 93 2.99 11.44 -30.15
C ASP A 93 3.98 10.63 -29.28
N MET A 94 4.82 9.81 -29.92
CA MET A 94 5.75 8.88 -29.24
C MET A 94 6.88 9.58 -28.45
N GLU A 95 6.91 10.91 -28.41
CA GLU A 95 7.89 11.69 -27.65
C GLU A 95 7.81 11.45 -26.13
N PHE A 96 6.66 11.04 -25.58
CA PHE A 96 6.53 10.79 -24.14
C PHE A 96 7.21 9.49 -23.68
N LEU A 97 7.42 8.53 -24.58
CA LEU A 97 8.00 7.20 -24.27
C LEU A 97 9.53 7.16 -24.42
N MET A 98 10.17 8.25 -24.84
CA MET A 98 11.62 8.32 -25.11
C MET A 98 12.39 9.27 -24.17
N LYS A 99 11.82 9.64 -23.03
CA LYS A 99 12.52 10.28 -21.90
C LYS A 99 12.54 9.37 -20.69
#